data_AF-A0A842M857-F1
#
_entry.id   AF-A0A842M857-F1
#
_cell.length_a   1.000
_cell.length_b   1.000
_cell.length_c   1.000
_cell.angle_alpha   90.00
_cell.angle_beta   90.00
_cell.angle_gamma   90.00
#
_symmetry.space_group_name_H-M   'P 1'
#
loop_
_entity.id
_entity.type
_entity.pdbx_description
1 polymer ?
#
loop_
_entity_poly.entity_id
_entity_poly.type
_entity_poly.pdbx_seq_one_letter_code
_entity_poly.pdbx_strand_id
1 'polypeptide(L)'
;MGEKTWRFYNMKPESQEYYREYVEERGGEVIIENKKLLVIVIILAIATGILGYYGYGQYRMSQMDKYMQQANKVDNELNKTIDEANSYAERDDIDEASIKVDEAIERQKEVISLMERAYQYADGPYKEIIELLIEENQLYLKALESWKERLEYIKEGDYASALELKAQEEDIYAEINKIDARKETIKSKHPEVKEHIEKTW
;
A
#
# COMPACT_ATOMS: atom_id res chain seq x y z
N MET A 1 37.84 -51.24 -10.57
CA MET A 1 37.56 -50.94 -11.99
C MET A 1 36.77 -49.66 -12.00
N GLY A 2 37.28 -48.58 -12.60
CA GLY A 2 36.58 -47.29 -12.65
C GLY A 2 35.61 -47.27 -13.82
N GLU A 3 34.35 -46.90 -13.57
CA GLU A 3 33.34 -46.66 -14.61
C GLU A 3 33.84 -45.55 -15.55
N LYS A 4 33.84 -45.82 -16.86
CA LYS A 4 34.23 -44.85 -17.89
C LYS A 4 32.97 -44.22 -18.48
N THR A 5 32.64 -43.02 -18.05
CA THR A 5 31.52 -42.23 -18.60
C THR A 5 31.98 -41.47 -19.85
N TRP A 6 31.21 -41.55 -20.94
CA TRP A 6 31.51 -40.83 -22.20
C TRP A 6 30.43 -39.76 -22.44
N ARG A 7 30.84 -38.49 -22.58
CA ARG A 7 29.93 -37.36 -22.85
C ARG A 7 30.10 -36.88 -24.28
N PHE A 8 29.01 -36.83 -25.04
CA PHE A 8 29.00 -36.34 -26.41
C PHE A 8 28.35 -34.95 -26.47
N TYR A 9 29.06 -33.98 -27.04
CA TYR A 9 28.57 -32.61 -27.16
C TYR A 9 28.27 -32.28 -28.63
N ASN A 10 27.07 -31.74 -28.90
CA ASN A 10 26.72 -31.11 -30.19
C ASN A 10 26.88 -32.01 -31.45
N MET A 11 26.77 -33.33 -31.32
CA MET A 11 26.74 -34.25 -32.47
C MET A 11 25.38 -34.23 -33.17
N LYS A 12 25.36 -34.54 -34.48
CA LYS A 12 24.11 -34.77 -35.22
C LYS A 12 23.42 -36.05 -34.72
N PRO A 13 22.07 -36.14 -34.78
CA PRO A 13 21.33 -37.30 -34.28
C PRO A 13 21.85 -38.65 -34.82
N GLU A 14 22.18 -38.72 -36.12
CA GLU A 14 22.64 -39.97 -36.73
C GLU A 14 24.00 -40.43 -36.18
N SER A 15 24.87 -39.49 -35.82
CA SER A 15 26.17 -39.80 -35.20
C SER A 15 26.03 -40.18 -33.72
N GLN A 16 25.04 -39.62 -33.02
CA GLN A 16 24.78 -39.97 -31.62
C GLN A 16 24.33 -41.42 -31.48
N GLU A 17 23.56 -41.93 -32.44
CA GLU A 17 23.06 -43.31 -32.44
C GLU A 17 24.19 -44.32 -32.71
N TYR A 18 25.06 -44.05 -33.68
CA TYR A 18 26.25 -44.86 -33.97
C TYR A 18 27.21 -44.97 -32.76
N TYR A 19 27.46 -43.86 -32.07
CA TYR A 19 28.33 -43.88 -30.89
C TYR A 19 27.63 -44.40 -29.63
N ARG A 20 26.30 -44.40 -29.58
CA ARG A 20 25.53 -45.00 -28.47
C ARG A 20 25.73 -46.52 -28.44
N GLU A 21 25.55 -47.16 -29.58
CA GLU A 21 25.74 -48.61 -29.73
C GLU A 21 27.17 -49.02 -29.36
N TYR A 22 28.18 -48.27 -29.83
CA TYR A 22 29.59 -48.53 -29.53
C TYR A 22 29.97 -48.39 -28.03
N VAL A 23 29.30 -47.49 -27.30
CA VAL A 23 29.58 -47.25 -25.88
C VAL A 23 28.81 -48.23 -24.98
N GLU A 24 27.58 -48.58 -25.34
CA GLU A 24 26.77 -49.59 -24.65
C GLU A 24 27.41 -50.98 -24.74
N GLU A 25 27.95 -51.38 -25.89
CA GLU A 25 28.70 -52.64 -26.06
C GLU A 25 29.92 -52.77 -25.15
N ARG A 26 30.48 -51.63 -24.69
CA ARG A 26 31.65 -51.58 -23.80
C ARG A 26 31.28 -51.30 -22.34
N GLY A 27 30.00 -51.40 -22.00
CA GLY A 27 29.48 -51.19 -20.65
C GLY A 27 29.60 -49.74 -20.17
N GLY A 28 29.69 -48.77 -21.09
CA GLY A 28 29.66 -47.35 -20.78
C GLY A 28 28.25 -46.77 -20.87
N GLU A 29 27.98 -45.74 -20.08
CA GLU A 29 26.72 -44.97 -20.14
C GLU A 29 26.90 -43.73 -21.03
N VAL A 30 25.94 -43.49 -21.92
CA VAL A 30 25.93 -42.34 -22.84
C VAL A 30 24.98 -41.26 -22.32
N ILE A 31 25.56 -40.15 -21.85
CA ILE A 31 24.81 -38.98 -21.40
C ILE A 31 24.75 -37.97 -22.54
N ILE A 32 23.57 -37.80 -23.14
CA ILE A 32 23.32 -36.79 -24.17
C ILE A 32 22.83 -35.51 -23.50
N GLU A 33 23.75 -34.56 -23.25
CA GLU A 33 23.39 -33.24 -22.73
C GLU A 33 22.80 -32.37 -23.86
N ASN A 34 21.48 -32.24 -23.91
CA ASN A 34 20.79 -31.37 -24.87
C ASN A 34 20.90 -29.89 -24.43
N LYS A 35 22.10 -29.30 -24.62
CA LYS A 35 22.42 -27.91 -24.24
C LYS A 35 21.46 -26.88 -24.84
N LYS A 36 20.86 -27.15 -26.02
CA LYS A 36 19.85 -26.27 -26.62
C LYS A 36 18.56 -26.24 -25.80
N LEU A 37 18.11 -27.39 -25.32
CA LEU A 37 16.92 -27.50 -24.48
C LEU A 37 17.16 -26.88 -23.10
N LEU A 38 18.35 -27.03 -22.53
CA LEU A 38 18.76 -26.35 -21.28
C LEU A 38 18.73 -24.81 -21.44
N VAL A 39 19.26 -24.28 -22.55
CA VAL A 39 19.24 -22.83 -22.83
C VAL A 39 17.80 -22.31 -23.00
N ILE A 40 16.92 -23.05 -23.68
CA ILE A 40 15.50 -22.69 -23.81
C ILE A 40 14.81 -22.67 -22.44
N VAL A 41 15.07 -23.66 -21.58
CA VAL A 41 14.50 -23.71 -20.22
C VAL A 41 14.98 -22.53 -19.38
N ILE A 42 16.26 -22.14 -19.46
CA ILE A 42 16.80 -20.97 -18.76
C ILE A 42 16.15 -19.67 -19.26
N ILE A 43 15.99 -19.50 -20.58
CA ILE A 43 15.33 -18.33 -21.16
C ILE A 43 13.86 -18.25 -20.71
N LEU A 44 13.13 -19.37 -20.70
CA LEU A 44 11.74 -19.42 -20.24
C LEU A 44 11.63 -19.12 -18.75
N ALA A 45 12.55 -19.63 -17.93
CA ALA A 45 12.60 -19.33 -16.50
C ALA A 45 12.85 -17.82 -16.24
N ILE A 46 13.78 -17.21 -16.98
CA ILE A 46 14.06 -15.77 -16.91
C ILE A 46 12.84 -14.96 -17.38
N ALA A 47 12.23 -15.33 -18.51
CA ALA A 47 11.05 -14.65 -19.04
C ALA A 47 9.86 -14.74 -18.08
N THR A 48 9.65 -15.89 -17.44
CA THR A 48 8.58 -16.09 -16.44
C THR A 48 8.87 -15.28 -15.18
N GLY A 49 10.12 -15.21 -14.72
CA GLY A 49 10.54 -14.37 -13.60
C GLY A 49 10.30 -12.88 -13.86
N ILE A 50 10.63 -12.40 -15.07
CA ILE A 50 10.42 -11.01 -15.48
C ILE A 50 8.92 -10.69 -15.57
N LEU A 51 8.13 -11.51 -16.27
CA LEU A 51 6.69 -11.31 -16.41
C LEU A 51 5.97 -11.38 -15.05
N GLY A 52 6.38 -12.29 -14.17
CA GLY A 52 5.87 -12.39 -12.81
C GLY A 52 6.18 -11.13 -11.99
N TYR A 53 7.41 -10.62 -12.07
CA TYR A 53 7.81 -9.41 -11.36
C TYR A 53 7.03 -8.17 -11.82
N TYR A 54 6.95 -7.91 -13.13
CA TYR A 54 6.20 -6.77 -13.66
C TYR A 54 4.69 -6.89 -13.42
N GLY A 55 4.12 -8.08 -13.60
CA GLY A 55 2.70 -8.32 -13.33
C GLY A 55 2.34 -8.12 -11.86
N TYR A 56 3.20 -8.58 -10.95
CA TYR A 56 3.02 -8.40 -9.51
C TYR A 56 3.12 -6.92 -9.08
N GLY A 57 4.08 -6.17 -9.63
CA GLY A 57 4.21 -4.73 -9.38
C GLY A 57 2.97 -3.94 -9.83
N GLN A 58 2.45 -4.23 -11.03
CA GLN A 58 1.23 -3.58 -11.55
C GLN A 58 -0.01 -3.92 -10.72
N TYR A 59 -0.14 -5.17 -10.27
CA TYR A 59 -1.23 -5.57 -9.39
C TYR A 59 -1.21 -4.81 -8.06
N ARG A 60 -0.04 -4.71 -7.41
CA ARG A 60 0.12 -3.97 -6.14
C ARG A 60 -0.26 -2.50 -6.30
N MET A 61 0.26 -1.83 -7.33
CA MET A 61 -0.08 -0.42 -7.62
C MET A 61 -1.58 -0.24 -7.81
N SER A 62 -2.23 -1.11 -8.61
CA SER A 62 -3.67 -1.04 -8.84
C SER A 62 -4.51 -1.26 -7.58
N GLN A 63 -4.11 -2.18 -6.68
CA GLN A 63 -4.81 -2.35 -5.40
C GLN A 63 -4.62 -1.14 -4.47
N MET A 64 -3.40 -0.63 -4.38
CA MET A 64 -3.10 0.57 -3.59
C MET A 64 -3.97 1.75 -4.06
N ASP A 65 -3.98 2.05 -5.36
CA ASP A 65 -4.77 3.13 -5.94
C ASP A 65 -6.27 2.94 -5.70
N LYS A 66 -6.77 1.71 -5.88
CA LYS A 66 -8.17 1.39 -5.61
C LYS A 66 -8.57 1.73 -4.17
N TYR A 67 -7.72 1.39 -3.18
CA TYR A 67 -8.02 1.68 -1.78
C TYR A 67 -7.87 3.17 -1.45
N MET A 68 -6.87 3.86 -2.01
CA MET A 68 -6.72 5.30 -1.85
C MET A 68 -7.90 6.08 -2.44
N GLN A 69 -8.38 5.70 -3.63
CA GLN A 69 -9.59 6.29 -4.22
C GLN A 69 -10.85 6.03 -3.40
N GLN A 70 -10.95 4.87 -2.74
CA GLN A 70 -12.06 4.60 -1.82
C GLN A 70 -11.95 5.48 -0.57
N ALA A 71 -10.75 5.60 0.00
CA ALA A 71 -10.49 6.46 1.15
C ALA A 71 -10.89 7.91 0.83
N ASN A 72 -10.49 8.46 -0.33
CA ASN A 72 -10.84 9.82 -0.73
C ASN A 72 -12.34 10.02 -0.97
N LYS A 73 -13.09 8.99 -1.38
CA LYS A 73 -14.55 9.08 -1.47
C LYS A 73 -15.19 9.20 -0.09
N VAL A 74 -14.75 8.38 0.86
CA VAL A 74 -15.22 8.44 2.25
C VAL A 74 -14.82 9.76 2.90
N ASP A 75 -13.60 10.24 2.63
CA ASP A 75 -13.11 11.53 3.13
C ASP A 75 -13.95 12.72 2.64
N ASN A 76 -14.37 12.70 1.38
CA ASN A 76 -15.31 13.70 0.85
C ASN A 76 -16.68 13.67 1.55
N GLU A 77 -17.14 12.50 1.99
CA GLU A 77 -18.38 12.37 2.76
C GLU A 77 -18.18 12.80 4.22
N LEU A 78 -17.04 12.43 4.82
CA LEU A 78 -16.60 12.87 6.14
C LEU A 78 -16.61 14.40 6.25
N ASN A 79 -16.00 15.10 5.28
CA ASN A 79 -15.97 16.56 5.26
C ASN A 79 -17.37 17.19 5.25
N LYS A 80 -18.32 16.61 4.50
CA LYS A 80 -19.72 17.06 4.53
C LYS A 80 -20.37 16.82 5.89
N THR A 81 -20.11 15.68 6.52
CA THR A 81 -20.62 15.37 7.86
C THR A 81 -20.04 16.33 8.91
N ILE A 82 -18.77 16.71 8.80
CA ILE A 82 -18.14 17.71 9.65
C ILE A 82 -18.79 19.10 9.43
N ASP A 83 -19.05 19.50 8.18
CA ASP A 83 -19.76 20.74 7.86
C ASP A 83 -21.18 20.75 8.45
N GLU A 84 -21.89 19.62 8.39
CA GLU A 84 -23.20 19.45 9.04
C GLU A 84 -23.08 19.62 10.57
N ALA A 85 -22.12 18.93 11.21
CA ALA A 85 -21.87 19.04 12.65
C ALA A 85 -21.58 20.48 13.08
N ASN A 86 -20.74 21.19 12.33
CA ASN A 86 -20.45 22.61 12.55
C ASN A 86 -21.72 23.46 12.42
N SER A 87 -22.52 23.23 11.37
CA SER A 87 -23.77 23.97 11.18
C SER A 87 -24.79 23.75 12.30
N TYR A 88 -24.82 22.59 12.94
CA TYR A 88 -25.68 22.34 14.10
C TYR A 88 -25.11 23.00 15.36
N ALA A 89 -23.80 22.89 15.59
CA ALA A 89 -23.13 23.52 16.72
C ALA A 89 -23.27 25.06 16.70
N GLU A 90 -23.17 25.70 15.53
CA GLU A 90 -23.39 27.14 15.36
C GLU A 90 -24.82 27.60 15.69
N ARG A 91 -25.79 26.68 15.65
CA ARG A 91 -27.19 26.93 16.00
C ARG A 91 -27.52 26.53 17.44
N ASP A 92 -26.50 26.21 18.23
CA ASP A 92 -26.60 25.66 19.59
C ASP A 92 -27.42 24.34 19.65
N ASP A 93 -27.54 23.62 18.54
CA ASP A 93 -28.16 22.30 18.48
C ASP A 93 -27.13 21.21 18.79
N ILE A 94 -26.72 21.16 20.06
CA ILE A 94 -25.60 20.33 20.52
C ILE A 94 -25.89 18.83 20.37
N ASP A 95 -27.15 18.42 20.47
CA ASP A 95 -27.55 17.02 20.32
C ASP A 95 -27.34 16.55 18.86
N GLU A 96 -27.83 17.30 17.88
CA GLU A 96 -27.62 16.98 16.47
C GLU A 96 -26.14 17.12 16.06
N ALA A 97 -25.44 18.13 16.58
CA ALA A 97 -24.00 18.26 16.38
C ALA A 97 -23.25 17.01 16.87
N SER A 98 -23.59 16.51 18.05
CA SER A 98 -22.95 15.32 18.64
C SER A 98 -23.20 14.07 17.81
N ILE A 99 -24.43 13.88 17.30
CA ILE A 99 -24.76 12.76 16.39
C ILE A 99 -23.90 12.83 15.12
N LYS A 100 -23.73 14.02 14.55
CA LYS A 100 -22.90 14.22 13.36
C LYS A 100 -21.41 14.02 13.62
N VAL A 101 -20.91 14.39 14.80
CA VAL A 101 -19.53 14.07 15.19
C VAL A 101 -19.32 12.56 15.33
N ASP A 102 -20.28 11.82 15.90
CA ASP A 102 -20.23 10.35 15.95
C ASP A 102 -20.19 9.72 14.55
N GLU A 103 -21.03 10.22 13.65
CA GLU A 103 -21.01 9.83 12.24
C GLU A 103 -19.66 10.15 11.55
N ALA A 104 -19.03 11.27 11.88
CA ALA A 104 -17.72 11.66 11.37
C ALA A 104 -16.60 10.75 11.91
N ILE A 105 -16.65 10.40 13.21
CA ILE A 105 -15.70 9.46 13.84
C ILE A 105 -15.71 8.11 13.13
N GLU A 106 -16.88 7.56 12.83
CA GLU A 106 -16.99 6.26 12.14
C GLU A 106 -16.45 6.33 10.70
N ARG A 107 -16.75 7.41 9.96
CA ARG A 107 -16.19 7.61 8.62
C ARG A 107 -14.66 7.79 8.66
N GLN A 108 -14.14 8.52 9.63
CA GLN A 108 -12.70 8.70 9.81
C GLN A 108 -11.98 7.37 10.07
N LYS A 109 -12.59 6.47 10.86
CA LYS A 109 -12.09 5.09 11.06
C LYS A 109 -12.10 4.29 9.76
N GLU A 110 -13.13 4.46 8.92
CA GLU A 110 -13.18 3.82 7.60
C GLU A 110 -12.08 4.33 6.66
N VAL A 111 -11.82 5.63 6.62
CA VAL A 111 -10.70 6.24 5.87
C VAL A 111 -9.37 5.59 6.29
N ILE A 112 -9.11 5.53 7.60
CA ILE A 112 -7.89 4.90 8.16
C ILE A 112 -7.78 3.43 7.72
N SER A 113 -8.85 2.65 7.85
CA SER A 113 -8.89 1.24 7.45
C SER A 113 -8.58 1.02 5.97
N LEU A 114 -9.08 1.91 5.10
CA LEU A 114 -8.80 1.87 3.66
C LEU A 114 -7.34 2.23 3.37
N MET A 115 -6.78 3.23 4.05
CA MET A 115 -5.37 3.59 3.92
C MET A 115 -4.43 2.47 4.44
N GLU A 116 -4.78 1.81 5.55
CA GLU A 116 -4.05 0.64 6.05
C GLU A 116 -4.05 -0.52 5.05
N ARG A 117 -5.16 -0.72 4.32
CA ARG A 117 -5.22 -1.69 3.23
C ARG A 117 -4.34 -1.26 2.05
N ALA A 118 -4.37 0.01 1.66
CA ALA A 118 -3.49 0.54 0.63
C ALA A 118 -2.00 0.35 0.98
N TYR A 119 -1.65 0.57 2.26
CA TYR A 119 -0.31 0.40 2.80
C TYR A 119 0.25 -1.02 2.60
N GLN A 120 -0.59 -2.06 2.69
CA GLN A 120 -0.15 -3.44 2.45
C GLN A 120 0.36 -3.68 1.01
N TYR A 121 -0.13 -2.89 0.06
CA TYR A 121 0.26 -2.99 -1.35
C TYR A 121 1.34 -1.98 -1.73
N ALA A 122 1.53 -0.92 -0.94
CA ALA A 122 2.51 0.13 -1.19
C ALA A 122 3.95 -0.33 -0.99
N ASP A 123 4.87 0.28 -1.73
CA ASP A 123 6.32 0.05 -1.59
C ASP A 123 7.09 1.36 -1.79
N GLY A 124 8.32 1.41 -1.28
CA GLY A 124 9.19 2.57 -1.38
C GLY A 124 8.51 3.88 -0.95
N PRO A 125 8.64 4.97 -1.73
CA PRO A 125 8.11 6.28 -1.34
C PRO A 125 6.59 6.35 -1.17
N TYR A 126 5.82 5.51 -1.89
CA TYR A 126 4.37 5.44 -1.71
C TYR A 126 4.01 4.93 -0.31
N LYS A 127 4.78 3.95 0.19
CA LYS A 127 4.58 3.39 1.52
C LYS A 127 4.86 4.43 2.60
N GLU A 128 5.92 5.21 2.44
CA GLU A 128 6.25 6.32 3.35
C GLU A 128 5.16 7.40 3.36
N ILE A 129 4.60 7.78 2.18
CA ILE A 129 3.50 8.75 2.14
C ILE A 129 2.22 8.19 2.80
N ILE A 130 1.85 6.95 2.50
CA ILE A 130 0.62 6.36 3.06
C ILE A 130 0.75 6.22 4.59
N GLU A 131 1.94 5.90 5.10
CA GLU A 131 2.21 5.89 6.55
C GLU A 131 1.92 7.24 7.19
N LEU A 132 2.41 8.33 6.58
CA LEU A 132 2.14 9.69 7.05
C LEU A 132 0.67 10.07 6.96
N LEU A 133 -0.04 9.65 5.89
CA LEU A 133 -1.47 9.88 5.77
C LEU A 133 -2.25 9.16 6.86
N ILE A 134 -1.86 7.92 7.21
CA ILE A 134 -2.46 7.18 8.33
C ILE A 134 -2.18 7.91 9.66
N GLU A 135 -0.93 8.33 9.90
CA GLU A 135 -0.53 9.08 11.11
C GLU A 135 -1.35 10.37 11.26
N GLU A 136 -1.53 11.12 10.17
CA GLU A 136 -2.37 12.33 10.13
C GLU A 136 -3.85 12.02 10.40
N ASN A 137 -4.42 11.01 9.75
CA ASN A 137 -5.83 10.65 9.94
C ASN A 137 -6.12 10.13 11.35
N GLN A 138 -5.15 9.50 12.02
CA GLN A 138 -5.24 9.16 13.44
C GLN A 138 -5.27 10.40 14.34
N LEU A 139 -4.58 11.48 13.96
CA LEU A 139 -4.67 12.77 14.68
C LEU A 139 -6.03 13.44 14.45
N TYR A 140 -6.55 13.43 13.23
CA TYR A 140 -7.92 13.91 12.97
C TYR A 140 -8.98 13.13 13.74
N LEU A 141 -8.84 11.81 13.85
CA LEU A 141 -9.72 10.99 14.68
C LEU A 141 -9.71 11.45 16.14
N LYS A 142 -8.52 11.68 16.72
CA LYS A 142 -8.39 12.21 18.09
C LYS A 142 -9.04 13.59 18.23
N ALA A 143 -8.91 14.46 17.23
CA ALA A 143 -9.54 15.77 17.23
C ALA A 143 -11.08 15.65 17.21
N LEU A 144 -11.64 14.72 16.43
CA LEU A 144 -13.09 14.45 16.41
C LEU A 144 -13.59 13.88 17.74
N GLU A 145 -12.84 12.95 18.35
CA GLU A 145 -13.15 12.40 19.67
C GLU A 145 -13.11 13.48 20.76
N SER A 146 -12.12 14.37 20.72
CA SER A 146 -12.02 15.53 21.62
C SER A 146 -13.15 16.54 21.40
N TRP A 147 -13.53 16.78 20.14
CA TRP A 147 -14.67 17.65 19.83
C TRP A 147 -15.98 17.07 20.39
N LYS A 148 -16.19 15.75 20.29
CA LYS A 148 -17.35 15.09 20.91
C LYS A 148 -17.41 15.34 22.41
N GLU A 149 -16.31 15.09 23.12
CA GLU A 149 -16.22 15.32 24.58
C GLU A 149 -16.46 16.80 24.92
N ARG A 150 -15.94 17.72 24.10
CA ARG A 150 -16.18 19.16 24.24
C ARG A 150 -17.65 19.53 24.08
N LEU A 151 -18.39 18.91 23.15
CA LEU A 151 -19.84 19.11 23.02
C LEU A 151 -20.60 18.62 24.26
N GLU A 152 -20.18 17.51 24.87
CA GLU A 152 -20.76 17.01 26.13
C GLU A 152 -20.56 18.02 27.27
N TYR A 153 -19.36 18.57 27.45
CA TYR A 153 -19.11 19.61 28.44
C TYR A 153 -19.94 20.88 28.20
N ILE A 154 -20.08 21.31 26.94
CA ILE A 154 -20.93 22.46 26.58
C ILE A 154 -22.39 22.19 26.96
N LYS A 155 -22.90 20.98 26.70
CA LYS A 155 -24.25 20.57 27.05
C LYS A 155 -24.48 20.57 28.56
N GLU A 156 -23.49 20.19 29.34
CA GLU A 156 -23.51 20.22 30.81
C GLU A 156 -23.30 21.62 31.41
N GLY A 157 -22.91 22.60 30.58
CA GLY A 157 -22.59 23.97 31.01
C GLY A 157 -21.20 24.11 31.62
N ASP A 158 -20.32 23.11 31.49
CA ASP A 158 -18.93 23.16 31.92
C ASP A 158 -18.03 23.78 30.84
N TYR A 159 -18.16 25.08 30.66
CA TYR A 159 -17.39 25.82 29.67
C TYR A 159 -15.87 25.87 29.98
N ALA A 160 -15.47 25.61 31.22
CA ALA A 160 -14.06 25.59 31.59
C ALA A 160 -13.37 24.35 31.01
N SER A 161 -13.94 23.17 31.23
CA SER A 161 -13.44 21.91 30.65
C SER A 161 -13.51 21.92 29.12
N ALA A 162 -14.60 22.47 28.55
CA ALA A 162 -14.72 22.64 27.10
C ALA A 162 -13.61 23.53 26.50
N LEU A 163 -13.19 24.58 27.20
CA LEU A 163 -12.10 25.46 26.75
C LEU A 163 -10.74 24.78 26.86
N GLU A 164 -10.51 23.98 27.90
CA GLU A 164 -9.28 23.20 28.07
C GLU A 164 -9.09 22.19 26.93
N LEU A 165 -10.14 21.43 26.58
CA LEU A 165 -10.10 20.51 25.44
C LEU A 165 -9.80 21.25 24.13
N LYS A 166 -10.42 22.41 23.91
CA LYS A 166 -10.15 23.20 22.71
C LYS A 166 -8.68 23.61 22.60
N ALA A 167 -8.02 23.92 23.73
CA ALA A 167 -6.59 24.22 23.73
C ALA A 167 -5.74 22.98 23.41
N GLN A 168 -6.13 21.79 23.89
CA GLN A 168 -5.46 20.53 23.56
C GLN A 168 -5.60 20.16 22.07
N GLU A 169 -6.73 20.49 21.44
CA GLU A 169 -6.91 20.33 19.99
C GLU A 169 -5.87 21.13 19.19
N GLU A 170 -5.41 22.29 19.67
CA GLU A 170 -4.37 23.09 19.00
C GLU A 170 -3.02 22.35 18.91
N ASP A 171 -2.66 21.58 19.94
CA ASP A 171 -1.45 20.74 19.92
C ASP A 171 -1.56 19.62 18.89
N ILE A 172 -2.76 19.04 18.70
CA ILE A 172 -3.02 18.04 17.66
C ILE A 172 -2.79 18.66 16.27
N TYR A 173 -3.34 19.84 16.02
CA TYR A 173 -3.13 20.55 14.75
C TYR A 173 -1.66 20.95 14.53
N ALA A 174 -0.91 21.24 15.58
CA ALA A 174 0.53 21.49 15.48
C ALA A 174 1.30 20.23 15.01
N GLU A 175 0.92 19.04 15.47
CA GLU A 175 1.50 17.78 14.98
C GLU A 175 1.11 17.48 13.53
N ILE A 176 -0.14 17.73 13.14
CA ILE A 176 -0.60 17.60 11.74
C ILE A 176 0.26 18.45 10.80
N ASN A 177 0.53 19.71 11.17
CA ASN A 177 1.39 20.60 10.38
C ASN A 177 2.82 20.07 10.19
N LYS A 178 3.36 19.32 11.17
CA LYS A 178 4.68 18.68 11.05
C LYS A 178 4.62 17.50 10.07
N ILE A 179 3.53 16.74 10.07
CA ILE A 179 3.31 15.65 9.11
C ILE A 179 3.20 16.21 7.70
N ASP A 180 2.50 17.33 7.50
CA ASP A 180 2.41 18.00 6.20
C ASP A 180 3.79 18.38 5.64
N ALA A 181 4.66 18.95 6.48
CA ALA A 181 6.03 19.27 6.07
C ALA A 181 6.84 18.00 5.67
N ARG A 182 6.64 16.88 6.38
CA ARG A 182 7.25 15.58 6.04
C ARG A 182 6.70 15.05 4.71
N LYS A 183 5.39 15.09 4.48
CA LYS A 183 4.75 14.69 3.21
C LYS A 183 5.32 15.50 2.04
N GLU A 184 5.43 16.82 2.17
CA GLU A 184 5.99 17.68 1.13
C GLU A 184 7.48 17.40 0.86
N THR A 185 8.24 17.05 1.90
CA THR A 185 9.63 16.61 1.74
C THR A 185 9.74 15.35 0.89
N ILE A 186 8.86 14.36 1.10
CA ILE A 186 8.84 13.12 0.31
C ILE A 186 8.42 13.42 -1.13
N LYS A 187 7.32 14.17 -1.34
CA LYS A 187 6.84 14.57 -2.67
C LYS A 187 7.90 15.35 -3.46
N SER A 188 8.69 16.19 -2.79
CA SER A 188 9.79 16.93 -3.43
C SER A 188 10.95 16.03 -3.84
N LYS A 189 11.24 14.97 -3.08
CA LYS A 189 12.28 13.97 -3.42
C LYS A 189 11.82 12.99 -4.50
N HIS A 190 10.50 12.78 -4.60
CA HIS A 190 9.86 11.81 -5.49
C HIS A 190 8.74 12.47 -6.33
N PRO A 191 9.10 13.29 -7.35
CA PRO A 191 8.13 13.98 -8.18
C PRO A 191 7.17 13.04 -8.92
N GLU A 192 7.61 11.82 -9.24
CA GLU A 192 6.78 10.77 -9.83
C GLU A 192 5.64 10.33 -8.92
N VAL A 193 5.89 10.27 -7.60
CA VAL A 193 4.87 9.95 -6.60
C VAL A 193 3.91 11.12 -6.48
N LYS A 194 4.41 12.35 -6.43
CA LYS A 194 3.57 13.55 -6.42
C LYS A 194 2.60 13.58 -7.61
N GLU A 195 3.12 13.41 -8.82
CA GLU A 195 2.30 13.43 -10.04
C GLU A 195 1.25 12.31 -10.05
N HIS A 196 1.62 11.12 -9.59
CA HIS A 196 0.69 9.99 -9.51
C HIS A 196 -0.44 10.25 -8.53
N ILE A 197 -0.12 10.76 -7.33
CA ILE A 197 -1.10 11.11 -6.30
C ILE A 197 -2.09 12.14 -6.84
N GLU A 198 -1.59 13.25 -7.42
CA GLU A 198 -2.45 14.33 -7.93
C GLU A 198 -3.39 13.89 -9.06
N LYS A 199 -3.03 12.84 -9.81
CA LYS A 199 -3.83 12.34 -10.94
C LYS A 199 -4.78 11.20 -10.56
N THR A 200 -4.37 10.37 -9.60
CA THR A 200 -4.98 9.05 -9.40
C THR A 200 -5.70 8.94 -8.07
N TRP A 201 -5.23 9.65 -7.04
CA TRP A 201 -5.82 9.58 -5.71
C TRP A 201 -6.89 10.66 -5.60
#